data_AF-A0A1W9IG28-F1
#
_entry.id   AF-A0A1W9IG28-F1
#
_cell.length_a   1.000
_cell.length_b   1.000
_cell.length_c   1.000
_cell.angle_alpha   90.00
_cell.angle_beta   90.00
_cell.angle_gamma   90.00
#
_symmetry.space_group_name_H-M   'P 1'
#
loop_
_entity.id
_entity.type
_entity.pdbx_description
1 polymer ?
#
loop_
_entity_poly.entity_id
_entity_poly.type
_entity_poly.pdbx_seq_one_letter_code
_entity_poly.pdbx_strand_id
1 'polypeptide(L)' 'MADGRRVRIRVRTVNCTYVGDFLVPPMRNRISDALNEETRMFISLTDVVVGDKDRTDFIAINKNLIESVAQL' A
#
# COMPACT_ATOMS: atom_id res chain seq x y z
N MET A 1 22.65 5.75 -3.21
CA MET A 1 21.60 4.96 -3.90
C MET A 1 20.66 4.51 -2.81
N ALA A 2 19.54 5.21 -2.66
CA ALA A 2 18.66 5.01 -1.52
C ALA A 2 17.68 3.89 -1.91
N ASP A 3 18.03 2.65 -1.56
CA ASP A 3 17.25 1.45 -1.87
C ASP A 3 15.97 1.50 -1.02
N GLY A 4 14.87 1.92 -1.63
CA GLY A 4 13.56 1.94 -0.97
C GLY A 4 13.17 0.53 -0.57
N ARG A 5 12.70 0.36 0.67
CA ARG A 5 12.31 -0.96 1.17
C ARG A 5 10.98 -1.35 0.56
N ARG A 6 10.97 -2.40 -0.27
CA ARG A 6 9.74 -3.06 -0.72
C ARG A 6 9.18 -3.88 0.44
N VAL A 7 7.94 -3.62 0.78
CA VAL A 7 7.21 -4.34 1.84
C VAL A 7 5.87 -4.75 1.30
N ARG A 8 5.53 -6.02 1.51
CA ARG A 8 4.23 -6.53 1.12
C ARG A 8 3.21 -6.14 2.18
N ILE A 9 2.19 -5.41 1.77
CA ILE A 9 1.11 -4.98 2.65
C ILE A 9 -0.24 -5.48 2.14
N ARG A 10 -1.10 -5.82 3.09
CA ARG A 10 -2.51 -6.10 2.87
C ARG A 10 -3.30 -4.86 3.27
N VAL A 11 -4.01 -4.29 2.31
CA VAL A 11 -4.90 -3.15 2.48
C VAL A 11 -6.33 -3.64 2.39
N ARG A 12 -7.11 -3.45 3.45
CA ARG A 12 -8.53 -3.75 3.47
C ARG A 12 -9.31 -2.46 3.25
N THR A 13 -10.14 -2.43 2.22
CA THR A 13 -11.13 -1.38 2.01
C THR A 13 -12.54 -1.92 2.22
N VAL A 14 -13.52 -1.02 2.29
CA VAL A 14 -14.95 -1.35 2.40
C VAL A 14 -15.42 -2.32 1.31
N ASN A 15 -14.85 -2.21 0.10
CA ASN A 15 -15.29 -3.00 -1.03
C ASN A 15 -14.50 -4.31 -1.19
N CYS A 16 -13.19 -4.30 -0.93
CA CYS A 16 -12.29 -5.42 -1.25
C CYS A 16 -10.99 -5.39 -0.44
N THR A 17 -10.30 -6.53 -0.41
CA THR A 17 -8.94 -6.64 0.13
C THR A 17 -7.92 -6.63 -1.01
N TYR A 18 -6.87 -5.84 -0.85
CA TYR A 18 -5.78 -5.67 -1.81
C TYR A 18 -4.50 -6.15 -1.12
N VAL A 19 -3.74 -7.03 -1.76
CA VAL A 19 -2.44 -7.48 -1.25
C VAL A 19 -1.39 -7.18 -2.30
N GLY A 20 -0.45 -6.30 -2.01
CA GLY A 20 0.59 -5.93 -2.97
C GLY A 20 1.86 -5.41 -2.31
N ASP A 21 2.84 -5.13 -3.14
CA ASP A 21 4.11 -4.55 -2.74
C ASP A 21 4.01 -3.02 -2.68
N PHE A 22 4.36 -2.48 -1.52
CA PHE A 22 4.46 -1.05 -1.27
C PHE A 22 5.93 -0.66 -1.21
N LEU A 23 6.31 0.34 -2.00
CA LEU A 23 7.66 0.88 -1.99
C LEU A 23 7.76 1.98 -0.91
N VAL A 24 8.43 1.67 0.20
CA VAL A 24 8.71 2.66 1.24
C VAL A 24 9.99 3.41 0.86
N PRO A 25 9.93 4.74 0.63
CA PRO A 25 11.12 5.51 0.38
C PRO A 25 12.07 5.45 1.60
N PRO A 26 13.38 5.31 1.37
CA PRO A 26 14.39 5.06 2.41
C PRO A 26 14.59 6.24 3.37
N MET A 27 14.03 7.40 3.04
CA MET A 27 13.96 8.57 3.94
C MET A 27 12.98 8.36 5.10
N ARG A 28 12.09 7.36 5.02
CA ARG A 28 11.07 7.06 6.04
C ARG A 28 11.25 5.68 6.62
N ASN A 29 11.68 5.64 7.88
CA ASN A 29 11.92 4.40 8.63
C ASN A 29 10.65 3.60 8.97
N ARG A 30 9.44 4.13 8.72
CA ARG A 30 8.18 3.51 9.14
C ARG A 30 7.10 3.62 8.06
N ILE A 31 6.50 2.48 7.71
CA ILE A 31 5.33 2.40 6.79
C ILE A 31 4.22 3.34 7.28
N SER A 32 4.02 3.41 8.59
CA SER A 32 3.06 4.31 9.24
C SER A 32 3.34 5.79 8.94
N ASP A 33 4.60 6.22 8.85
CA ASP A 33 4.94 7.63 8.54
C ASP A 33 4.65 7.96 7.07
N ALA A 34 4.91 7.00 6.17
CA ALA A 34 4.58 7.14 4.74
C ALA A 34 3.05 7.11 4.50
N LEU A 35 2.30 6.35 5.31
CA LEU A 35 0.84 6.31 5.25
C LEU A 35 0.18 7.49 5.97
N ASN A 36 0.79 8.06 7.01
CA ASN A 36 0.23 9.16 7.77
C ASN A 36 0.54 10.55 7.19
N GLU A 37 1.25 10.60 6.05
CA GLU A 37 1.47 11.84 5.32
C GLU A 37 0.14 12.37 4.76
N GLU A 38 -0.40 13.41 5.40
CA GLU A 38 -1.68 14.06 5.10
C GLU A 38 -1.76 14.58 3.65
N THR A 39 -0.62 14.92 3.06
CA THR A 39 -0.53 15.41 1.68
C THR A 39 -0.74 14.33 0.63
N ARG A 40 -0.57 13.05 0.97
CA ARG A 40 -0.76 11.93 0.04
C ARG A 40 -2.08 11.24 0.32
N MET A 41 -3.13 11.59 -0.42
CA MET A 41 -4.44 10.94 -0.29
C MET A 41 -4.49 9.54 -0.91
N PHE A 42 -3.46 9.12 -1.65
CA PHE A 42 -3.40 7.83 -2.32
C PHE A 42 -2.13 7.06 -1.92
N ILE A 43 -2.25 5.74 -1.82
CA ILE A 43 -1.12 4.81 -1.74
C ILE A 43 -1.01 4.05 -3.05
N SER A 44 0.21 3.87 -3.53
CA SER A 44 0.49 3.13 -4.76
C SER A 44 1.07 1.78 -4.40
N LEU A 45 0.45 0.72 -4.91
CA LEU A 45 0.89 -0.65 -4.73
C LEU A 45 1.21 -1.26 -6.10
N THR A 46 2.18 -2.14 -6.13
CA THR A 46 2.55 -2.94 -7.29
C THR A 46 2.34 -4.43 -7.03
N ASP A 47 2.16 -5.25 -8.06
CA ASP A 47 1.89 -6.70 -7.93
C ASP A 47 0.70 -6.99 -6.97
N VAL A 48 -0.44 -6.38 -7.27
CA VAL A 48 -1.59 -6.35 -6.37
C VAL A 48 -2.56 -7.48 -6.70
N VAL A 49 -2.91 -8.26 -5.68
CA VAL A 49 -3.99 -9.24 -5.71
C VAL A 49 -5.24 -8.62 -5.07
N VAL A 50 -6.32 -8.49 -5.84
CA VAL A 50 -7.62 -7.99 -5.41
C VAL A 50 -8.57 -9.15 -5.16
N GLY A 51 -9.08 -9.25 -3.93
CA GLY A 51 -10.12 -10.22 -3.57
C GLY A 51 -9.75 -11.69 -3.85
N ASP A 52 -8.46 -12.01 -3.83
CA ASP A 52 -7.89 -13.34 -4.10
C ASP A 52 -8.10 -13.89 -5.52
N LYS A 53 -8.71 -13.10 -6.41
CA LYS A 53 -9.08 -13.53 -7.77
C LYS A 53 -8.43 -12.70 -8.86
N ASP A 54 -8.36 -11.39 -8.64
CA ASP A 54 -7.85 -10.45 -9.64
C ASP A 54 -6.40 -10.09 -9.34
N ARG A 55 -5.58 -10.00 -10.38
CA ARG A 55 -4.21 -9.51 -10.28
C ARG A 55 -4.04 -8.28 -11.14
N THR A 56 -3.32 -7.30 -10.62
CA THR A 56 -3.09 -6.02 -11.27
C THR A 56 -1.66 -5.57 -10.99
N ASP A 57 -0.95 -5.14 -12.02
CA ASP A 57 0.44 -4.70 -11.90
C ASP A 57 0.60 -3.45 -11.02
N PHE A 58 -0.39 -2.55 -11.04
CA PHE A 58 -0.37 -1.29 -10.30
C PHE A 58 -1.77 -0.85 -9.89
N ILE A 59 -1.94 -0.46 -8.62
CA ILE A 59 -3.15 0.20 -8.16
C ILE A 59 -2.84 1.38 -7.24
N ALA A 60 -3.63 2.43 -7.36
CA ALA A 60 -3.64 3.55 -6.43
C ALA A 60 -4.90 3.48 -5.56
N ILE A 61 -4.73 3.23 -4.26
CA ILE A 61 -5.85 3.15 -3.31
C ILE A 61 -5.96 4.47 -2.55
N ASN A 62 -7.16 5.06 -2.53
CA ASN A 62 -7.41 6.24 -1.73
C ASN A 62 -7.40 5.89 -0.24
N LYS A 63 -6.59 6.58 0.56
CA LYS A 63 -6.47 6.38 2.01
C LYS A 63 -7.79 6.54 2.75
N ASN A 64 -8.70 7.38 2.25
CA ASN A 64 -10.04 7.56 2.83
C ASN A 64 -10.92 6.31 2.72
N LEU A 65 -10.60 5.40 1.80
CA LEU A 65 -11.34 4.14 1.60
C LEU A 65 -10.72 2.97 2.36
N ILE A 66 -9.57 3.17 3.00
CA ILE A 66 -8.85 2.12 3.71
C ILE A 66 -9.41 1.98 5.11
N GLU A 67 -9.91 0.79 5.43
CA GLU A 67 -10.34 0.45 6.79
C GLU A 67 -9.18 -0.03 7.64
N SER A 68 -8.23 -0.78 7.05
CA SER A 68 -7.09 -1.33 7.77
C SER A 68 -5.92 -1.66 6.84
N VAL A 69 -4.70 -1.52 7.35
CA VAL A 69 -3.47 -1.94 6.68
C VAL A 69 -2.70 -2.88 7.60
N ALA A 70 -2.30 -4.04 7.08
CA ALA A 70 -1.44 -5.00 7.78
C ALA A 70 -0.19 -5.28 6.93
N GLN A 71 0.98 -5.30 7.58
CA GLN A 71 2.20 -5.77 6.95
C GLN A 71 2.24 -7.31 7.03
N LEU A 72 2.59 -7.96 5.90
CA LEU A 72 2.81 -9.40 5.81
C LEU A 72 4.28 -9.77 5.98
#